data_AF-A0A7C4NYG3-F1
#
_entry.id   AF-A0A7C4NYG3-F1
#
_cell.length_a   1.000
_cell.length_b   1.000
_cell.length_c   1.000
_cell.angle_alpha   90.00
_cell.angle_beta   90.00
_cell.angle_gamma   90.00
#
_symmetry.space_group_name_H-M   'P 1'
#
loop_
_entity.id
_entity.type
_entity.pdbx_description
1 polymer ?
#
loop_
_entity_poly.entity_id
_entity_poly.type
_entity_poly.pdbx_seq_one_letter_code
_entity_poly.pdbx_strand_id
1 'polypeptide(L)'
;MTRKVFLFVGFALLFSCTSNRKAGKAEVQDKLVPFIEFYTISEGKALSGAPAQGRRIDGPGYSYNPDTQKLDMYRNNLSDSLNIKLYLGVRKVLKGTAGQGVSSNVIGVSKYPFTFNDFTISKASSTKVNCLLKGKRFELKPGQEFLITETKTDSLPYAAVVQTTTTWKVTFTGFVKQNK
;
A
#
# COMPACT_ATOMS: atom_id res chain seq x y z
N MET A 1 81.95 -39.72 -30.08
CA MET A 1 81.21 -40.07 -28.84
C MET A 1 79.81 -39.49 -28.96
N THR A 2 78.86 -40.31 -29.41
CA THR A 2 77.52 -39.93 -29.90
C THR A 2 76.52 -39.85 -28.74
N ARG A 3 75.93 -38.67 -28.50
CA ARG A 3 74.87 -38.45 -27.50
C ARG A 3 73.51 -38.80 -28.12
N LYS A 4 72.82 -39.78 -27.53
CA LYS A 4 71.43 -40.12 -27.83
C LYS A 4 70.50 -39.15 -27.08
N VAL A 5 69.58 -38.53 -27.80
CA VAL A 5 68.48 -37.72 -27.26
C VAL A 5 67.27 -38.64 -27.11
N PHE A 6 66.80 -38.83 -25.88
CA PHE A 6 65.53 -39.49 -25.58
C PHE A 6 64.42 -38.43 -25.66
N LEU A 7 63.52 -38.58 -26.63
CA LEU A 7 62.27 -37.81 -26.70
C LEU A 7 61.21 -38.55 -25.88
N PHE A 8 60.84 -38.00 -24.73
CA PHE A 8 59.71 -38.47 -23.91
C PHE A 8 58.43 -37.81 -24.44
N VAL A 9 57.48 -38.60 -24.94
CA VAL A 9 56.15 -38.16 -25.37
C VAL A 9 55.26 -38.10 -24.13
N GLY A 10 54.91 -36.89 -23.69
CA GLY A 10 53.95 -36.66 -22.62
C GLY A 10 52.52 -36.80 -23.12
N PHE A 11 51.80 -37.80 -22.59
CA PHE A 11 50.38 -38.02 -22.84
C PHE A 11 49.56 -37.08 -21.93
N ALA A 12 49.01 -36.01 -22.51
CA ALA A 12 48.15 -35.07 -21.79
C ALA A 12 46.75 -35.67 -21.62
N LEU A 13 46.39 -36.04 -20.38
CA LEU A 13 45.04 -36.40 -19.96
C LEU A 13 44.14 -35.16 -20.02
N LEU A 14 43.29 -35.06 -21.05
CA LEU A 14 42.18 -34.12 -21.08
C LEU A 14 41.08 -34.62 -20.13
N PHE A 15 41.04 -34.05 -18.92
CA PHE A 15 39.86 -34.12 -18.06
C PHE A 15 38.72 -33.32 -18.71
N SER A 16 37.83 -34.02 -19.39
CA SER A 16 36.52 -33.49 -19.80
C SER A 16 35.73 -33.13 -18.55
N CYS A 17 35.69 -31.84 -18.23
CA CYS A 17 34.84 -31.28 -17.18
C CYS A 17 33.40 -31.21 -17.71
N THR A 18 32.62 -32.25 -17.47
CA THR A 18 31.18 -32.26 -17.74
C THR A 18 30.47 -31.33 -16.75
N SER A 19 30.24 -30.09 -17.19
CA SER A 19 29.42 -29.11 -16.48
C SER A 19 27.95 -29.55 -16.52
N ASN A 20 27.53 -30.29 -15.50
CA ASN A 20 26.12 -30.56 -15.22
C ASN A 20 25.44 -29.26 -14.76
N ARG A 21 25.07 -28.38 -15.71
CA ARG A 21 24.14 -27.28 -15.42
C ARG A 21 22.75 -27.88 -15.26
N LYS A 22 22.39 -28.21 -14.01
CA LYS A 22 20.99 -28.33 -13.63
C LYS A 22 20.31 -26.99 -13.94
N ALA A 23 19.40 -26.98 -14.91
CA ALA A 23 18.46 -25.90 -15.10
C ALA A 23 17.62 -25.80 -13.83
N GLY A 24 18.02 -24.92 -12.91
CA GLY A 24 17.20 -24.55 -11.78
C GLY A 24 15.91 -23.96 -12.32
N LYS A 25 14.77 -24.50 -11.88
CA LYS A 25 13.46 -23.88 -12.08
C LYS A 25 13.59 -22.41 -11.67
N ALA A 26 13.21 -21.49 -12.56
CA ALA A 26 13.15 -20.08 -12.23
C ALA A 26 12.21 -19.93 -11.02
N GLU A 27 12.79 -19.64 -9.87
CA GLU A 27 12.04 -19.28 -8.67
C GLU A 27 11.28 -17.99 -9.01
N VAL A 28 9.96 -18.08 -9.06
CA VAL A 28 9.09 -16.93 -9.28
C VAL A 28 9.31 -16.02 -8.06
N GLN A 29 10.16 -15.01 -8.19
CA GLN A 29 10.32 -14.02 -7.14
C GLN A 29 9.02 -13.23 -7.02
N ASP A 30 8.30 -13.46 -5.92
CA ASP A 30 7.15 -12.65 -5.51
C ASP A 30 7.57 -11.18 -5.49
N LYS A 31 6.90 -10.35 -6.30
CA LYS A 31 7.16 -8.91 -6.30
C LYS A 31 6.41 -8.30 -5.12
N LEU A 32 7.15 -7.74 -4.16
CA LEU A 32 6.59 -7.00 -3.03
C LEU A 32 6.27 -5.55 -3.43
N VAL A 33 5.00 -5.16 -3.27
CA VAL A 33 4.50 -3.83 -3.60
C VAL A 33 4.03 -3.13 -2.31
N PRO A 34 4.52 -1.91 -2.00
CA PRO A 34 4.06 -1.17 -0.82
C PRO A 34 2.55 -1.01 -0.76
N PHE A 35 1.99 -1.13 0.44
CA PHE A 35 0.58 -0.91 0.72
C PHE A 35 0.42 0.15 1.80
N ILE A 36 -0.24 1.25 1.40
CA ILE A 36 -0.56 2.39 2.26
C ILE A 36 -2.08 2.43 2.42
N GLU A 37 -2.55 2.67 3.63
CA GLU A 37 -3.96 2.95 3.87
C GLU A 37 -4.16 4.42 4.25
N PHE A 38 -5.17 5.04 3.65
CA PHE A 38 -5.62 6.39 3.94
C PHE A 38 -7.09 6.38 4.38
N TYR A 39 -7.31 6.73 5.64
CA TYR A 39 -8.61 6.79 6.29
C TYR A 39 -9.05 8.25 6.44
N THR A 40 -10.31 8.52 6.13
CA THR A 40 -11.02 9.72 6.58
C THR A 40 -12.15 9.28 7.51
N ILE A 41 -12.07 9.68 8.77
CA ILE A 41 -13.06 9.38 9.80
C ILE A 41 -13.76 10.68 10.15
N SER A 42 -15.06 10.75 9.89
CA SER A 42 -15.89 11.91 10.26
C SER A 42 -16.86 11.50 11.35
N GLU A 43 -16.73 12.15 12.51
CA GLU A 43 -17.57 11.93 13.68
C GLU A 43 -18.35 13.19 13.99
N GLY A 44 -19.67 13.07 13.99
CA GLY A 44 -20.58 14.17 14.31
C GLY A 44 -21.18 14.01 15.71
N LYS A 45 -21.22 15.10 16.47
CA LYS A 45 -21.86 15.20 17.79
C LYS A 45 -22.83 16.36 17.82
N ALA A 46 -24.08 16.12 18.22
CA ALA A 46 -25.03 17.18 18.50
C ALA A 46 -24.61 17.92 19.78
N LEU A 47 -24.45 19.24 19.70
CA LEU A 47 -24.23 20.13 20.84
C LEU A 47 -25.56 20.70 21.35
N SER A 48 -26.51 20.92 20.45
CA SER A 48 -27.88 21.32 20.77
C SER A 48 -28.84 20.86 19.67
N GLY A 49 -30.14 20.81 20.00
CA GLY A 49 -31.19 20.38 19.08
C GLY A 49 -31.11 18.91 18.67
N ALA A 50 -31.94 18.52 17.71
CA ALA A 50 -32.02 17.16 17.19
C ALA A 50 -31.69 17.16 15.68
N PRO A 51 -30.41 17.04 15.28
CA PRO A 51 -30.06 16.99 13.87
C PRO A 51 -30.63 15.73 13.22
N ALA A 52 -30.96 15.82 11.93
CA ALA A 52 -31.38 14.67 11.15
C ALA A 52 -30.31 13.56 11.18
N GLN A 53 -30.74 12.30 11.06
CA GLN A 53 -29.82 11.18 10.99
C GLN A 53 -28.90 11.32 9.77
N GLY A 54 -27.60 11.13 9.99
CA GLY A 54 -26.64 11.14 8.90
C GLY A 54 -26.79 9.92 7.98
N ARG A 55 -26.25 10.03 6.77
CA ARG A 55 -26.31 8.96 5.76
C ARG A 55 -25.66 7.65 6.22
N ARG A 56 -26.13 6.54 5.67
CA ARG A 56 -25.45 5.25 5.75
C ARG A 56 -24.55 5.04 4.53
N ILE A 57 -23.34 4.54 4.73
CA ILE A 57 -22.43 4.15 3.64
C ILE A 57 -22.07 2.66 3.74
N ASP A 58 -21.94 2.01 2.57
CA ASP A 58 -21.81 0.56 2.45
C ASP A 58 -20.38 0.05 2.62
N GLY A 59 -20.29 -1.17 3.17
CA GLY A 59 -19.16 -1.85 3.81
C GLY A 59 -17.81 -1.95 3.08
N PRO A 60 -16.84 -2.65 3.69
CA PRO A 60 -15.46 -2.68 3.19
C PRO A 60 -15.41 -3.33 1.80
N GLY A 61 -14.69 -2.70 0.87
CA GLY A 61 -14.41 -3.22 -0.47
C GLY A 61 -13.13 -4.05 -0.57
N TYR A 62 -12.36 -4.17 0.52
CA TYR A 62 -11.15 -5.00 0.57
C TYR A 62 -10.81 -5.44 2.01
N SER A 63 -9.94 -6.45 2.12
CA SER A 63 -9.23 -6.83 3.34
C SER A 63 -7.74 -7.08 3.05
N TYR A 64 -6.89 -6.86 4.05
CA TYR A 64 -5.45 -7.12 3.97
C TYR A 64 -5.03 -7.97 5.15
N ASN A 65 -4.29 -9.05 4.87
CA ASN A 65 -3.71 -9.92 5.88
C ASN A 65 -2.19 -9.65 5.95
N PRO A 66 -1.67 -9.10 7.07
CA PRO A 66 -0.26 -8.74 7.19
C PRO A 66 0.67 -9.96 7.23
N ASP A 67 0.22 -11.09 7.76
CA ASP A 67 1.04 -12.30 7.91
C ASP A 67 1.29 -12.98 6.56
N THR A 68 0.26 -13.02 5.72
CA THR A 68 0.31 -13.60 4.37
C THR A 68 0.64 -12.59 3.28
N GLN A 69 0.65 -11.30 3.61
CA GLN A 69 0.86 -10.18 2.67
C GLN A 69 -0.15 -10.19 1.51
N LYS A 70 -1.36 -10.67 1.77
CA LYS A 70 -2.43 -10.83 0.79
C LYS A 70 -3.43 -9.68 0.88
N LEU A 71 -3.69 -9.03 -0.24
CA LEU A 71 -4.72 -8.00 -0.39
C LEU A 71 -5.89 -8.58 -1.19
N ASP A 72 -7.00 -8.86 -0.50
CA ASP A 72 -8.23 -9.36 -1.09
C ASP A 72 -9.17 -8.20 -1.41
N MET A 73 -9.47 -8.00 -2.69
CA MET A 73 -10.35 -6.93 -3.18
C MET A 73 -11.70 -7.53 -3.60
N TYR A 74 -12.79 -7.11 -2.96
CA TYR A 74 -14.12 -7.68 -3.23
C TYR A 74 -14.77 -7.10 -4.50
N ARG A 75 -14.28 -5.95 -4.96
CA ARG A 75 -14.67 -5.31 -6.23
C ARG A 75 -13.38 -4.95 -6.97
N ASN A 76 -12.91 -5.86 -7.82
CA ASN A 76 -11.63 -5.68 -8.52
C ASN A 76 -11.81 -4.80 -9.77
N ASN A 77 -11.52 -3.51 -9.63
CA ASN A 77 -11.56 -2.55 -10.73
C ASN A 77 -10.16 -2.11 -11.18
N LEU A 78 -9.11 -2.86 -10.83
CA LEU A 78 -7.75 -2.51 -11.22
C LEU A 78 -7.50 -2.87 -12.69
N SER A 79 -7.38 -1.85 -13.53
CA SER A 79 -7.29 -1.99 -14.99
C SER A 79 -5.92 -2.46 -15.50
N ASP A 80 -4.86 -2.47 -14.67
CA ASP A 80 -3.55 -3.02 -15.02
C ASP A 80 -2.74 -3.32 -13.75
N SER A 81 -2.67 -4.60 -13.36
CA SER A 81 -1.95 -5.05 -12.17
C SER A 81 -0.42 -5.06 -12.34
N LEU A 82 0.09 -5.11 -13.58
CA LEU A 82 1.50 -5.35 -13.89
C LEU A 82 2.38 -4.12 -13.58
N ASN A 83 1.81 -2.92 -13.72
CA ASN A 83 2.52 -1.66 -13.55
C ASN A 83 2.28 -0.96 -12.20
N ILE A 84 1.63 -1.64 -11.24
CA ILE A 84 1.40 -1.08 -9.91
C ILE A 84 2.73 -0.98 -9.15
N LYS A 85 3.00 0.23 -8.65
CA LYS A 85 4.17 0.58 -7.82
C LYS A 85 3.80 0.71 -6.34
N LEU A 86 2.53 0.94 -6.03
CA LEU A 86 1.98 1.00 -4.67
C LEU A 86 0.47 0.76 -4.71
N TYR A 87 -0.03 0.07 -3.69
CA TYR A 87 -1.45 -0.04 -3.42
C TYR A 87 -1.85 1.03 -2.40
N LEU A 88 -2.88 1.81 -2.73
CA LEU A 88 -3.50 2.76 -1.81
C LEU A 88 -4.88 2.25 -1.43
N GLY A 89 -5.03 1.78 -0.20
CA GLY A 89 -6.34 1.49 0.39
C GLY A 89 -6.97 2.79 0.89
N VAL A 90 -8.12 3.16 0.35
CA VAL A 90 -8.85 4.36 0.79
C VAL A 90 -10.08 3.93 1.59
N ARG A 91 -10.28 4.56 2.75
CA ARG A 91 -11.42 4.29 3.65
C ARG A 91 -12.09 5.56 4.08
N LYS A 92 -13.42 5.56 4.03
CA LYS A 92 -14.27 6.59 4.61
C LYS A 92 -15.13 5.99 5.70
N VAL A 93 -15.08 6.57 6.89
CA VAL A 93 -15.84 6.13 8.06
C VAL A 93 -16.72 7.28 8.52
N LEU A 94 -18.01 7.01 8.72
CA LEU A 94 -18.96 7.96 9.29
C LEU A 94 -19.44 7.47 10.65
N LYS A 95 -19.51 8.38 11.62
CA LYS A 95 -19.98 8.11 12.99
C LYS A 95 -20.89 9.23 13.51
N GLY A 96 -21.82 8.87 14.40
CA GLY A 96 -22.70 9.81 15.07
C GLY A 96 -23.59 10.59 14.09
N THR A 97 -23.69 11.91 14.27
CA THR A 97 -24.54 12.75 13.43
C THR A 97 -23.99 12.93 12.01
N ALA A 98 -22.71 12.60 11.77
CA ALA A 98 -22.13 12.59 10.42
C ALA A 98 -22.60 11.39 9.57
N GLY A 99 -23.22 10.39 10.19
CA GLY A 99 -23.74 9.18 9.55
C GLY A 99 -23.17 7.91 10.15
N GLN A 100 -23.32 6.81 9.42
CA GLN A 100 -22.90 5.49 9.87
C GLN A 100 -22.32 4.64 8.73
N GLY A 101 -21.35 3.80 9.07
CA GLY A 101 -20.79 2.80 8.16
C GLY A 101 -19.39 3.15 7.66
N VAL A 102 -18.88 2.26 6.81
CA VAL A 102 -17.52 2.32 6.26
C VAL A 102 -17.57 1.98 4.79
N SER A 103 -17.03 2.84 3.93
CA SER A 103 -16.82 2.56 2.52
C SER A 103 -15.33 2.49 2.23
N SER A 104 -14.89 1.48 1.47
CA SER A 104 -13.48 1.34 1.12
C SER A 104 -13.24 0.87 -0.30
N ASN A 105 -12.10 1.27 -0.86
CA ASN A 105 -11.65 0.84 -2.18
C ASN A 105 -10.12 0.75 -2.20
N VAL A 106 -9.58 0.05 -3.18
CA VAL A 106 -8.14 0.00 -3.47
C VAL A 106 -7.87 0.73 -4.77
N ILE A 107 -6.81 1.55 -4.77
CA ILE A 107 -6.30 2.23 -5.94
C ILE A 107 -4.89 1.72 -6.22
N GLY A 108 -4.65 1.26 -7.44
CA GLY A 108 -3.32 0.92 -7.93
C GLY A 108 -2.58 2.16 -8.40
N VAL A 109 -1.48 2.52 -7.74
CA VAL A 109 -0.66 3.68 -8.11
C VAL A 109 0.47 3.23 -9.03
N SER A 110 0.48 3.69 -10.28
CA SER A 110 1.49 3.34 -11.28
C SER A 110 2.57 4.41 -11.49
N LYS A 111 2.29 5.65 -11.09
CA LYS A 111 3.18 6.82 -11.27
C LYS A 111 3.18 7.70 -10.03
N TYR A 112 4.31 8.39 -9.82
CA TYR A 112 4.47 9.40 -8.76
C TYR A 112 4.80 10.76 -9.38
N PRO A 113 4.41 11.87 -8.74
CA PRO A 113 3.55 11.94 -7.55
C PRO A 113 2.13 11.46 -7.88
N PHE A 114 1.45 10.91 -6.87
CA PHE A 114 0.04 10.52 -6.98
C PHE A 114 -0.77 11.21 -5.89
N THR A 115 -1.93 11.76 -6.26
CA THR A 115 -2.77 12.52 -5.34
C THR A 115 -4.19 11.95 -5.33
N PHE A 116 -4.73 11.77 -4.13
CA PHE A 116 -6.13 11.42 -3.86
C PHE A 116 -6.68 12.37 -2.81
N ASN A 117 -7.61 13.25 -3.22
CA ASN A 117 -8.06 14.39 -2.42
C ASN A 117 -6.85 15.21 -1.90
N ASP A 118 -6.78 15.49 -0.59
CA ASP A 118 -5.70 16.26 0.04
C ASP A 118 -4.46 15.42 0.39
N PHE A 119 -4.44 14.13 0.04
CA PHE A 119 -3.32 13.21 0.31
C PHE A 119 -2.50 12.98 -0.94
N THR A 120 -1.21 13.27 -0.88
CA THR A 120 -0.25 13.06 -1.97
C THR A 120 0.87 12.12 -1.54
N ILE A 121 1.14 11.12 -2.38
CA ILE A 121 2.29 10.22 -2.29
C ILE A 121 3.33 10.70 -3.30
N SER A 122 4.41 11.29 -2.82
CA SER A 122 5.45 11.87 -3.67
C SER A 122 6.41 10.80 -4.21
N LYS A 123 6.72 9.79 -3.40
CA LYS A 123 7.60 8.66 -3.77
C LYS A 123 7.50 7.55 -2.73
N ALA A 124 7.51 6.29 -3.17
CA ALA A 124 7.66 5.12 -2.32
C ALA A 124 8.93 4.32 -2.66
N SER A 125 9.54 3.70 -1.65
CA SER A 125 10.60 2.70 -1.77
C SER A 125 10.22 1.44 -0.99
N SER A 126 11.12 0.46 -0.93
CA SER A 126 11.00 -0.74 -0.10
C SER A 126 11.12 -0.47 1.41
N THR A 127 11.45 0.75 1.83
CA THR A 127 11.70 1.07 3.24
C THR A 127 10.88 2.23 3.76
N LYS A 128 10.37 3.09 2.86
CA LYS A 128 9.66 4.30 3.24
C LYS A 128 8.74 4.84 2.17
N VAL A 129 7.77 5.64 2.59
CA VAL A 129 6.91 6.43 1.69
C VAL A 129 6.92 7.88 2.13
N ASN A 130 7.16 8.78 1.16
CA ASN A 130 7.14 10.22 1.35
C ASN A 130 5.76 10.76 0.98
N CYS A 131 5.16 11.48 1.91
CA CYS A 131 3.77 11.88 1.86
C CYS A 131 3.60 13.38 2.12
N LEU A 132 2.49 13.91 1.65
CA LEU A 132 1.97 15.24 1.95
C LEU A 132 0.48 15.11 2.25
N LEU A 133 0.05 15.62 3.40
CA LEU A 133 -1.37 15.67 3.78
C LEU A 133 -1.67 17.05 4.34
N LYS A 134 -2.61 17.78 3.71
CA LYS A 134 -3.04 19.12 4.14
C LYS A 134 -1.85 20.08 4.37
N GLY A 135 -0.90 20.08 3.45
CA GLY A 135 0.31 20.91 3.52
C GLY A 135 1.43 20.39 4.43
N LYS A 136 1.19 19.35 5.25
CA LYS A 136 2.22 18.76 6.13
C LYS A 136 2.94 17.61 5.42
N ARG A 137 4.26 17.75 5.27
CA ARG A 137 5.14 16.70 4.73
C ARG A 137 5.53 15.73 5.85
N PHE A 138 5.53 14.44 5.55
CA PHE A 138 5.95 13.40 6.48
C PHE A 138 6.45 12.16 5.73
N GLU A 139 7.18 11.32 6.44
CA GLU A 139 7.70 10.05 5.95
C GLU A 139 7.14 8.93 6.84
N LEU A 140 6.73 7.82 6.22
CA LEU A 140 6.32 6.61 6.94
C LEU A 140 7.24 5.46 6.59
N LYS A 141 7.62 4.67 7.60
CA LYS A 141 8.18 3.32 7.49
C LYS A 141 7.07 2.27 7.71
N PRO A 142 7.26 1.00 7.32
CA PRO A 142 6.28 -0.05 7.57
C PRO A 142 5.84 -0.10 9.04
N GLY A 143 4.54 -0.21 9.27
CA GLY A 143 3.89 -0.19 10.58
C GLY A 143 3.66 1.21 11.17
N GLN A 144 4.24 2.27 10.59
CA GLN A 144 4.05 3.62 11.09
C GLN A 144 2.75 4.26 10.58
N GLU A 145 2.21 5.16 11.39
CA GLU A 145 1.06 5.98 11.04
C GLU A 145 1.30 7.46 11.28
N PHE A 146 0.53 8.27 10.57
CA PHE A 146 0.46 9.72 10.72
C PHE A 146 -1.01 10.13 10.73
N LEU A 147 -1.38 11.01 11.67
CA LEU A 147 -2.76 11.47 11.83
C LEU A 147 -2.84 12.98 11.95
N ILE A 148 -3.90 13.55 11.37
CA ILE A 148 -4.31 14.94 11.55
C ILE A 148 -5.79 14.93 11.91
N THR A 149 -6.18 15.76 12.87
CA THR A 149 -7.57 15.94 13.27
C THR A 149 -7.93 17.41 13.18
N GLU A 150 -9.13 17.69 12.68
CA GLU A 150 -9.74 19.01 12.68
C GLU A 150 -11.17 18.91 13.19
N THR A 151 -11.62 20.00 13.81
CA THR A 151 -12.96 20.11 14.37
C THR A 151 -13.63 21.35 13.79
N LYS A 152 -14.88 21.20 13.38
CA LYS A 152 -15.73 22.30 12.92
C LYS A 152 -17.07 22.27 13.65
N THR A 153 -17.61 23.43 13.97
CA THR A 153 -18.96 23.56 14.49
C THR A 153 -19.84 24.24 13.45
N ASP A 154 -20.97 23.61 13.14
CA ASP A 154 -21.94 24.09 12.16
C ASP A 154 -23.31 24.26 12.83
N SER A 155 -24.02 25.31 12.46
CA SER A 155 -25.43 25.50 12.80
C SER A 155 -26.30 25.02 11.65
N LEU A 156 -27.19 24.06 11.93
CA LEU A 156 -28.12 23.48 10.97
C LEU A 156 -29.51 24.15 11.10
N PRO A 157 -30.40 23.97 10.11
CA PRO A 157 -31.80 24.37 10.25
C PRO A 157 -32.44 23.81 11.54
N TYR A 158 -33.43 24.51 12.08
CA TYR A 158 -34.13 24.15 13.33
C TYR A 158 -33.27 24.21 14.61
N ALA A 159 -32.29 25.12 14.66
CA ALA A 159 -31.45 25.41 15.84
C ALA A 159 -30.62 24.22 16.36
N ALA A 160 -30.37 23.21 15.52
CA ALA A 160 -29.43 22.16 15.85
C ALA A 160 -27.99 22.65 15.62
N VAL A 161 -27.13 22.50 16.61
CA VAL A 161 -25.69 22.79 16.49
C VAL A 161 -24.95 21.46 16.50
N VAL A 162 -24.10 21.25 15.50
CA VAL A 162 -23.33 20.01 15.34
C VAL A 162 -21.85 20.33 15.31
N GLN A 163 -21.09 19.60 16.12
CA GLN A 163 -19.64 19.55 16.03
C GLN A 163 -19.24 18.34 15.18
N THR A 164 -18.46 18.57 14.14
CA THR A 164 -17.88 17.51 13.31
C THR A 164 -16.38 17.48 13.52
N THR A 165 -15.87 16.35 14.00
CA THR A 165 -14.44 16.05 14.08
C THR A 165 -14.07 15.17 12.89
N THR A 166 -13.12 15.61 12.07
CA THR A 166 -12.56 14.81 10.98
C THR A 166 -11.12 14.44 11.29
N THR A 167 -10.86 13.14 11.33
CA THR A 167 -9.51 12.58 11.45
C THR A 167 -9.10 11.96 10.14
N TRP A 168 -7.99 12.45 9.60
CA TRP A 168 -7.27 11.83 8.49
C TRP A 168 -6.14 10.99 9.04
N LYS A 169 -6.10 9.71 8.71
CA LYS A 169 -5.05 8.78 9.16
C LYS A 169 -4.41 8.12 7.96
N VAL A 170 -3.09 8.16 7.87
CA VAL A 170 -2.29 7.48 6.86
C VAL A 170 -1.42 6.45 7.56
N THR A 171 -1.46 5.20 7.11
CA THR A 171 -0.68 4.09 7.69
C THR A 171 0.10 3.41 6.58
N PHE A 172 1.38 3.15 6.80
CA PHE A 172 2.14 2.24 5.94
C PHE A 172 1.95 0.82 6.45
N THR A 173 0.89 0.17 5.98
CA THR A 173 0.43 -1.12 6.51
C THR A 173 1.41 -2.26 6.22
N GLY A 174 2.10 -2.24 5.09
CA GLY A 174 3.11 -3.25 4.77
C GLY A 174 3.28 -3.45 3.28
N PHE A 175 3.50 -4.71 2.86
CA PHE A 175 3.72 -5.05 1.46
C PHE A 175 2.70 -6.08 1.00
N VAL A 176 2.31 -5.97 -0.27
CA VAL A 176 1.45 -6.94 -0.94
C VAL A 176 2.31 -7.79 -1.86
N LYS A 177 2.17 -9.11 -1.75
CA LYS A 177 2.75 -10.06 -2.69
C LYS A 177 1.96 -10.03 -3.99
N GLN A 178 2.62 -9.73 -5.10
CA GLN A 178 2.07 -9.95 -6.43
C GLN A 178 2.64 -11.27 -6.97
N ASN A 179 1.75 -12.26 -7.16
CA ASN A 179 2.08 -13.44 -7.95
C ASN A 179 2.13 -12.99 -9.42
N LYS A 180 3.26 -13.24 -10.09
CA LYS A 180 3.38 -13.06 -11.54
C LYS A 180 2.60 -14.14 -12.28
#